data_AF-A0A7S2U3H7-F1
#
_entry.id   AF-A0A7S2U3H7-F1
#
_cell.length_a   1.000
_cell.length_b   1.000
_cell.length_c   1.000
_cell.angle_alpha   90.00
_cell.angle_beta   90.00
_cell.angle_gamma   90.00
#
_symmetry.space_group_name_H-M   'P 1'
#
loop_
_entity.id
_entity.type
_entity.pdbx_description
1 polymer ?
#
loop_
_entity_poly.entity_id
_entity_poly.type
_entity_poly.pdbx_seq_one_letter_code
_entity_poly.pdbx_strand_id
1 'polypeptide(L)'
;ARSDVPRNRQLAFCKRLAKVSVGVPPYGALACLHAFTALKDKNPAVGELLENQDSTTNEVGSYDDSMDDPDNANADTAAVWETLLHLRSYHPYLNKYTATCFLGDKIPAVLARLPPQELLQQYDSSEGGFNPPLSLEAKPGKKEARRREIMRKIKFQNLREGDEETQRAPTEKDGHEDKDLEDGNPEFGQLFREEKLFRLRTRLVKMQAFLNAFKE
;
A
#
# COMPACT_ATOMS: atom_id res chain seq x y z
N ALA A 1 7.31 32.06 25.40
CA ALA A 1 7.17 31.95 23.94
C ALA A 1 8.21 30.95 23.46
N ARG A 2 7.80 29.83 22.87
CA ARG A 2 8.75 28.87 22.31
C ARG A 2 9.22 29.47 20.98
N SER A 3 10.50 29.75 20.83
CA SER A 3 11.09 30.23 19.58
C SER A 3 10.73 29.24 18.46
N ASP A 4 10.26 29.76 17.33
CA ASP A 4 9.98 28.94 16.14
C ASP A 4 11.25 28.17 15.77
N VAL A 5 11.16 26.85 15.78
CA VAL A 5 12.26 25.98 15.38
C VAL A 5 12.34 26.03 13.85
N PRO A 6 13.53 26.22 13.25
CA PRO A 6 13.67 26.26 11.80
C PRO A 6 13.20 24.95 11.15
N ARG A 7 12.63 25.07 9.94
CA ARG A 7 12.05 23.97 9.18
C ARG A 7 13.02 22.79 9.04
N ASN A 8 14.25 23.04 8.62
CA ASN A 8 15.23 21.98 8.35
C ASN A 8 15.56 21.15 9.60
N ARG A 9 15.65 21.78 10.80
CA ARG A 9 15.81 21.03 12.06
C ARG A 9 14.62 20.13 12.37
N GLN A 10 13.40 20.60 12.10
CA GLN A 10 12.19 19.79 12.33
C GLN A 10 12.18 18.57 11.41
N LEU A 11 12.56 18.75 10.13
CA LEU A 11 12.65 17.67 9.16
C LEU A 11 13.75 16.67 9.52
N ALA A 12 14.96 17.15 9.82
CA ALA A 12 16.07 16.30 10.23
C ALA A 12 15.76 15.50 11.50
N PHE A 13 15.08 16.13 12.47
CA PHE A 13 14.62 15.42 13.66
C PHE A 13 13.63 14.30 13.31
N CYS A 14 12.63 14.57 12.47
CA CYS A 14 11.65 13.57 12.05
C CYS A 14 12.30 12.43 11.26
N LYS A 15 13.28 12.74 10.39
CA LYS A 15 14.05 11.75 9.63
C LYS A 15 14.89 10.85 10.53
N ARG A 16 15.61 11.41 11.51
CA ARG A 16 16.36 10.64 12.51
C ARG A 16 15.43 9.79 13.37
N LEU A 17 14.28 10.32 13.78
CA LEU A 17 13.26 9.59 14.54
C LEU A 17 12.75 8.39 13.74
N ALA A 18 12.50 8.55 12.44
CA ALA A 18 12.11 7.46 11.56
C ALA A 18 13.23 6.40 11.43
N LYS A 19 14.50 6.80 11.30
CA LYS A 19 15.63 5.84 11.33
C LYS A 19 15.74 5.08 12.64
N VAL A 20 15.68 5.76 13.77
CA VAL A 20 15.72 5.15 15.10
C VAL A 20 14.59 4.14 15.26
N SER A 21 13.39 4.42 14.75
CA SER A 21 12.25 3.53 14.87
C SER A 21 12.48 2.13 14.27
N VAL A 22 13.39 1.97 13.30
CA VAL A 22 13.73 0.67 12.69
C VAL A 22 14.62 -0.17 13.60
N GLY A 23 15.46 0.46 14.43
CA GLY A 23 16.39 -0.23 15.34
C GLY A 23 15.80 -0.58 16.71
N VAL A 24 14.59 -0.13 17.01
CA VAL A 24 13.93 -0.28 18.31
C VAL A 24 12.87 -1.39 18.22
N PRO A 25 12.58 -2.12 19.31
CA PRO A 25 11.49 -3.09 19.33
C PRO A 25 10.12 -2.46 18.98
N PRO A 26 9.10 -3.28 18.59
CA PRO A 26 7.86 -2.79 18.00
C PRO A 26 7.09 -1.75 18.82
N TYR A 27 7.12 -1.87 20.15
CA TYR A 27 6.46 -0.94 21.05
C TYR A 27 7.12 0.44 21.07
N GLY A 28 8.46 0.49 20.96
CA GLY A 28 9.21 1.72 20.81
C GLY A 28 9.11 2.29 19.39
N ALA A 29 9.05 1.43 18.37
CA ALA A 29 8.76 1.85 17.01
C ALA A 29 7.37 2.52 16.91
N LEU A 30 6.34 1.92 17.53
CA LEU A 30 4.99 2.50 17.64
C LEU A 30 5.02 3.89 18.28
N ALA A 31 5.72 4.05 19.41
CA ALA A 31 5.85 5.35 20.08
C ALA A 31 6.57 6.39 19.21
N CYS A 32 7.62 5.99 18.48
CA CYS A 32 8.33 6.87 17.54
C CYS A 32 7.42 7.31 16.38
N LEU A 33 6.66 6.38 15.79
CA LEU A 33 5.70 6.70 14.73
C LEU A 33 4.57 7.60 15.24
N HIS A 34 4.09 7.37 16.46
CA HIS A 34 3.08 8.21 17.08
C HIS A 34 3.60 9.65 17.29
N ALA A 35 4.82 9.79 17.80
CA ALA A 35 5.48 11.08 17.93
C ALA A 35 5.69 11.77 16.57
N PHE A 36 6.07 11.02 15.53
CA PHE A 36 6.17 11.52 14.16
C PHE A 36 4.82 12.06 13.68
N THR A 37 3.72 11.32 13.87
CA THR A 37 2.39 11.80 13.46
C THR A 37 1.96 13.06 14.20
N ALA A 38 2.23 13.15 15.50
CA ALA A 38 1.94 14.34 16.28
C ALA A 38 2.78 15.56 15.81
N LEU A 39 4.00 15.34 15.32
CA LEU A 39 4.84 16.39 14.73
C LEU A 39 4.34 16.81 13.35
N LYS A 40 3.94 15.84 12.51
CA LYS A 40 3.31 16.08 11.21
C LYS A 40 2.04 16.92 11.35
N ASP A 41 1.21 16.63 12.35
CA ASP A 41 -0.05 17.37 12.56
C ASP A 41 0.18 18.79 13.09
N LYS A 42 1.29 19.03 13.82
CA LYS A 42 1.68 20.37 14.30
C LYS A 42 2.42 21.19 13.26
N ASN A 43 3.17 20.53 12.39
CA ASN A 43 3.99 21.17 11.38
C ASN A 43 3.75 20.51 10.01
N PRO A 44 3.00 21.17 9.11
CA PRO A 44 2.69 20.61 7.80
C PRO A 44 3.93 20.41 6.93
N ALA A 45 5.04 21.12 7.18
CA ALA A 45 6.29 20.92 6.43
C ALA A 45 6.87 19.51 6.60
N VAL A 46 6.58 18.84 7.73
CA VAL A 46 6.98 17.43 7.94
C VAL A 46 6.23 16.49 6.99
N GLY A 47 5.05 16.90 6.48
CA GLY A 47 4.34 16.17 5.44
C GLY A 47 5.13 16.05 4.14
N GLU A 48 5.97 17.04 3.83
CA GLU A 48 6.82 17.04 2.62
C GLU A 48 7.82 15.87 2.59
N LEU A 49 8.18 15.31 3.76
CA LEU A 49 9.05 14.12 3.86
C LEU A 49 8.40 12.82 3.37
N LEU A 50 7.06 12.80 3.32
CA LEU A 50 6.27 11.66 2.85
C LEU A 50 6.00 11.73 1.36
N GLU A 51 6.09 12.93 0.81
CA GLU A 51 5.97 13.16 -0.62
C GLU A 51 7.33 12.91 -1.27
N ASN A 52 7.37 12.10 -2.32
CA ASN A 52 8.59 11.98 -3.10
C ASN A 52 8.77 13.26 -3.90
N GLN A 53 9.88 13.96 -3.67
CA GLN A 53 10.32 15.02 -4.57
C GLN A 53 10.50 14.42 -5.97
N ASP A 54 10.05 15.17 -6.97
CA ASP A 54 9.85 14.69 -8.32
C ASP A 54 11.14 14.09 -8.89
N SER A 55 11.10 12.79 -9.24
CA SER A 55 12.25 12.00 -9.73
C SER A 55 12.85 12.49 -11.05
N THR A 56 12.27 13.56 -11.62
CA THR A 56 12.69 14.18 -12.88
C THR A 56 14.07 14.85 -12.76
N THR A 57 14.43 15.32 -11.56
CA THR A 57 15.81 15.67 -11.21
C THR A 57 16.46 14.44 -10.61
N ASN A 58 17.46 13.85 -11.28
CA ASN A 58 18.26 12.68 -10.88
C ASN A 58 19.03 12.83 -9.55
N GLU A 59 18.64 13.77 -8.69
CA GLU A 59 19.26 14.07 -7.41
C GLU A 59 18.28 13.66 -6.30
N VAL A 60 18.21 12.36 -6.03
CA VAL A 60 17.67 11.89 -4.74
C VAL A 60 18.64 12.39 -3.68
N GLY A 61 18.29 13.48 -3.00
CA GLY A 61 19.12 14.05 -1.96
C GLY A 61 19.40 13.02 -0.88
N SER A 62 20.69 12.75 -0.64
CA SER A 62 21.10 11.80 0.37
C SER A 62 21.13 12.49 1.73
N TYR A 63 20.36 11.94 2.67
CA TYR A 63 20.37 12.41 4.05
C TYR A 63 21.66 11.98 4.76
N ASP A 64 22.43 12.94 5.26
CA ASP A 64 23.67 12.68 6.00
C ASP A 64 23.40 12.58 7.51
N ASP A 65 23.50 11.37 8.05
CA ASP A 65 23.33 11.09 9.48
C ASP A 65 24.53 11.56 10.32
N SER A 66 25.71 11.71 9.70
CA SER A 66 26.96 12.02 10.42
C SER A 66 27.10 13.49 10.79
N MET A 67 26.28 14.36 10.19
CA MET A 67 26.26 15.79 10.46
C MET A 67 25.70 16.07 11.86
N ASP A 68 26.49 16.73 12.70
CA ASP A 68 26.05 17.16 14.03
C ASP A 68 24.96 18.23 13.94
N ASP A 69 25.05 19.15 12.98
CA ASP A 69 24.07 20.22 12.78
C ASP A 69 22.88 19.74 11.92
N PRO A 70 21.66 19.61 12.50
CA PRO A 70 20.49 19.15 11.77
C PRO A 70 20.04 20.07 10.64
N ASP A 71 20.48 21.33 10.59
CA ASP A 71 20.15 22.26 9.49
C ASP A 71 20.80 21.89 8.16
N ASN A 72 21.97 21.24 8.20
CA ASN A 72 22.79 20.92 7.02
C ASN A 72 22.72 19.44 6.63
N ALA A 73 21.83 18.67 7.23
CA ALA A 73 21.72 17.23 7.02
C ALA A 73 20.95 16.84 5.75
N ASN A 74 20.50 17.81 4.93
CA ASN A 74 19.72 17.60 3.70
C ASN A 74 18.42 16.79 3.92
N ALA A 75 17.72 17.06 5.01
CA ALA A 75 16.47 16.34 5.35
C ALA A 75 15.31 16.68 4.41
N ASP A 76 15.30 17.89 3.86
CA ASP A 76 14.29 18.42 2.95
C ASP A 76 14.24 17.71 1.60
N THR A 77 15.36 17.17 1.15
CA THR A 77 15.48 16.43 -0.12
C THR A 77 15.33 14.92 0.06
N ALA A 78 15.20 14.45 1.29
CA ALA A 78 15.19 13.03 1.63
C ALA A 78 13.78 12.51 1.94
N ALA A 79 13.35 11.46 1.24
CA ALA A 79 12.11 10.75 1.53
C ALA A 79 12.23 9.78 2.72
N VAL A 80 11.16 9.57 3.48
CA VAL A 80 11.14 8.70 4.67
C VAL A 80 10.75 7.25 4.31
N TRP A 81 11.72 6.53 3.73
CA TRP A 81 11.56 5.12 3.34
C TRP A 81 11.50 4.15 4.53
N GLU A 82 11.94 4.57 5.71
CA GLU A 82 11.95 3.75 6.93
C GLU A 82 10.53 3.32 7.33
N THR A 83 9.53 4.12 6.99
CA THR A 83 8.11 3.79 7.22
C THR A 83 7.64 2.59 6.40
N LEU A 84 8.23 2.32 5.23
CA LEU A 84 7.90 1.16 4.40
C LEU A 84 8.33 -0.16 5.06
N LEU A 85 9.42 -0.14 5.83
CA LEU A 85 9.84 -1.31 6.60
C LEU A 85 8.80 -1.64 7.67
N HIS A 86 8.22 -0.61 8.29
CA HIS A 86 7.19 -0.79 9.32
C HIS A 86 5.89 -1.39 8.77
N LEU A 87 5.53 -1.10 7.52
CA LEU A 87 4.42 -1.73 6.79
C LEU A 87 4.62 -3.23 6.56
N ARG A 88 5.83 -3.77 6.76
CA ARG A 88 6.14 -5.20 6.65
C ARG A 88 6.60 -5.82 7.97
N SER A 89 6.38 -5.12 9.07
CA SER A 89 6.71 -5.62 10.41
C SER A 89 5.94 -6.88 10.77
N TYR A 90 6.58 -7.74 11.55
CA TYR A 90 5.96 -8.95 12.11
C TYR A 90 4.83 -8.63 13.10
N HIS A 91 4.89 -7.47 13.76
CA HIS A 91 3.87 -7.04 14.69
C HIS A 91 2.64 -6.52 13.91
N PRO A 92 1.50 -7.24 13.92
CA PRO A 92 0.37 -6.92 13.03
C PRO A 92 -0.27 -5.58 13.37
N TYR A 93 -0.22 -5.17 14.63
CA TYR A 93 -0.74 -3.88 15.05
C TYR A 93 0.16 -2.74 14.60
N LEU A 94 1.50 -2.91 14.60
CA LEU A 94 2.44 -1.89 14.10
C LEU A 94 2.26 -1.69 12.60
N ASN A 95 2.09 -2.79 11.86
CA ASN A 95 1.80 -2.75 10.43
C ASN A 95 0.52 -1.93 10.15
N LYS A 96 -0.59 -2.28 10.80
CA LYS A 96 -1.87 -1.57 10.67
C LYS A 96 -1.75 -0.10 11.09
N TYR A 97 -1.08 0.16 12.21
CA TYR A 97 -0.89 1.52 12.72
C TYR A 97 -0.10 2.37 11.73
N THR A 98 1.00 1.84 11.18
CA THR A 98 1.79 2.50 10.14
C THR A 98 0.94 2.77 8.90
N ALA A 99 0.18 1.78 8.43
CA ALA A 99 -0.73 1.97 7.31
C ALA A 99 -1.71 3.12 7.60
N THR A 100 -2.29 3.17 8.80
CA THR A 100 -3.20 4.27 9.13
C THR A 100 -2.50 5.63 9.10
N CYS A 101 -1.33 5.74 9.73
CA CYS A 101 -0.59 7.00 9.83
C CYS A 101 -0.15 7.58 8.48
N PHE A 102 0.22 6.73 7.52
CA PHE A 102 0.88 7.15 6.27
C PHE A 102 0.05 6.95 5.00
N LEU A 103 -0.91 6.01 4.97
CA LEU A 103 -1.83 5.83 3.82
C LEU A 103 -3.11 6.67 3.95
N GLY A 104 -3.27 7.43 5.04
CA GLY A 104 -4.33 8.44 5.17
C GLY A 104 -5.56 8.00 5.94
N ASP A 105 -5.55 6.85 6.61
CA ASP A 105 -6.62 6.53 7.56
C ASP A 105 -6.44 7.32 8.86
N LYS A 106 -7.56 7.71 9.47
CA LYS A 106 -7.49 8.47 10.73
C LYS A 106 -7.08 7.55 11.88
N ILE A 107 -6.06 7.98 12.62
CA ILE A 107 -5.71 7.37 13.90
C ILE A 107 -6.94 7.46 14.82
N PRO A 108 -7.32 6.37 15.51
CA PRO A 108 -8.40 6.40 16.49
C PRO A 108 -8.22 7.55 17.49
N ALA A 109 -9.29 8.33 17.71
CA ALA A 109 -9.23 9.53 18.56
C ALA A 109 -8.74 9.26 19.99
N VAL A 110 -8.92 8.03 20.48
CA VAL A 110 -8.37 7.58 21.77
C VAL A 110 -6.84 7.60 21.73
N LEU A 111 -6.24 7.02 20.69
CA LEU A 111 -4.78 6.95 20.55
C LEU A 111 -4.18 8.31 20.23
N ALA A 112 -4.86 9.13 19.41
CA ALA A 112 -4.40 10.47 19.05
C ALA A 112 -4.26 11.42 20.25
N ARG A 113 -4.96 11.15 21.36
CA ARG A 113 -4.88 11.94 22.60
C ARG A 113 -3.80 11.45 23.57
N LEU A 114 -3.32 10.22 23.41
CA LEU A 114 -2.33 9.65 24.30
C LEU A 114 -0.96 10.24 24.01
N PRO A 115 -0.14 10.53 25.01
CA PRO A 115 1.26 10.84 24.79
C PRO A 115 2.02 9.58 24.33
N PRO A 116 3.10 9.75 23.53
CA PRO A 116 3.87 8.61 23.01
C PRO A 116 4.48 7.73 24.12
N GLN A 117 4.76 8.30 25.29
CA GLN A 117 5.26 7.57 26.46
C GLN A 117 4.23 6.60 27.03
N GLU A 118 2.95 6.98 27.08
CA GLU A 118 1.88 6.09 27.54
C GLU A 118 1.65 4.98 26.53
N LEU A 119 1.75 5.28 25.23
CA LEU A 119 1.66 4.26 24.17
C LEU A 119 2.81 3.26 24.28
N LEU A 120 4.04 3.73 24.57
CA LEU A 120 5.19 2.86 24.81
C LEU A 120 4.94 1.86 25.96
N GLN A 121 4.37 2.33 27.07
CA GLN A 121 4.07 1.49 28.24
C GLN A 121 2.91 0.52 27.96
N GLN A 122 1.85 0.99 27.29
CA GLN A 122 0.69 0.14 26.98
C GLN A 122 1.04 -1.01 26.05
N TYR A 123 1.89 -0.77 25.06
CA TYR A 123 2.25 -1.76 24.05
C TYR A 123 3.54 -2.51 24.38
N ASP A 124 4.11 -2.32 25.58
CA ASP A 124 5.33 -3.00 25.98
C ASP A 124 5.14 -4.52 25.92
N SER A 125 6.11 -5.19 25.29
CA SER A 125 6.15 -6.64 25.10
C SER A 125 7.32 -7.28 25.85
N SER A 126 8.03 -6.51 26.68
CA SER A 126 9.16 -6.96 27.50
C SER A 126 8.81 -8.13 28.44
N GLU A 127 7.60 -8.13 29.01
CA GLU A 127 7.11 -9.17 29.92
C GLU A 127 6.58 -10.44 29.21
N GLY A 128 6.67 -10.50 27.88
CA GLY A 128 6.24 -11.65 27.10
C GLY A 128 4.73 -11.64 26.83
N GLY A 129 4.35 -11.01 25.72
CA GLY A 129 2.97 -10.96 25.28
C GLY A 129 2.81 -9.95 24.16
N PHE A 130 1.87 -10.20 23.25
CA PHE A 130 1.45 -9.19 22.28
C PHE A 130 0.29 -8.42 22.86
N ASN A 131 0.39 -7.09 22.91
CA ASN A 131 -0.73 -6.22 23.22
C ASN A 131 -1.01 -5.32 22.00
N PRO A 132 -2.17 -5.41 21.34
CA PRO A 132 -3.23 -6.40 21.54
C PRO A 132 -2.76 -7.82 21.21
N PRO A 133 -3.42 -8.85 21.76
CA PRO A 133 -3.09 -10.24 21.44
C PRO A 133 -3.19 -10.47 19.94
N LEU A 134 -2.26 -11.28 19.41
CA LEU A 134 -2.30 -11.67 18.01
C LEU A 134 -3.65 -12.31 17.73
N SER A 135 -4.41 -11.71 16.82
CA SER A 135 -5.56 -12.39 16.23
C SER A 135 -4.98 -13.52 15.38
N LEU A 136 -4.90 -14.71 15.97
CA LEU A 136 -4.74 -15.93 15.18
C LEU A 136 -5.94 -15.92 14.25
N GLU A 137 -5.71 -15.73 12.94
CA GLU A 137 -6.79 -15.80 11.96
C GLU A 137 -7.61 -17.04 12.28
N ALA A 138 -8.86 -16.84 12.71
CA ALA A 138 -9.76 -17.95 12.95
C ALA A 138 -9.74 -18.77 11.67
N LYS A 139 -9.38 -20.06 11.78
CA LYS A 139 -9.27 -20.97 10.62
C LYS A 139 -10.47 -20.67 9.72
N PRO A 140 -10.26 -20.28 8.44
CA PRO A 140 -11.36 -19.86 7.60
C PRO A 140 -12.42 -20.94 7.68
N GLY A 141 -13.66 -20.57 8.04
CA GLY A 141 -14.75 -21.53 8.14
C GLY A 141 -14.79 -22.34 6.85
N LYS A 142 -15.17 -23.63 6.92
CA LYS A 142 -15.06 -24.58 5.78
C LYS A 142 -15.58 -23.98 4.44
N LYS A 143 -16.59 -23.10 4.48
CA LYS A 143 -17.12 -22.35 3.33
C LYS A 143 -16.13 -21.33 2.73
N GLU A 144 -15.45 -20.52 3.55
CA GLU A 144 -14.48 -19.53 3.06
C GLU A 144 -13.20 -20.17 2.55
N ALA A 145 -12.74 -21.24 3.18
CA ALA A 145 -11.60 -22.03 2.71
C ALA A 145 -11.89 -22.59 1.30
N ARG A 146 -13.07 -23.20 1.12
CA ARG A 146 -13.53 -23.69 -0.19
C ARG A 146 -13.64 -22.56 -1.22
N ARG A 147 -14.12 -21.37 -0.83
CA ARG A 147 -14.20 -20.20 -1.72
C ARG A 147 -12.81 -19.72 -2.17
N ARG A 148 -11.82 -19.64 -1.26
CA ARG A 148 -10.44 -19.27 -1.61
C ARG A 148 -9.77 -20.30 -2.51
N GLU A 149 -10.03 -21.59 -2.27
CA GLU A 149 -9.49 -22.67 -3.11
C GLU A 149 -10.06 -22.61 -4.53
N ILE A 150 -11.37 -22.39 -4.67
CA ILE A 150 -12.02 -22.20 -5.97
C ILE A 150 -11.47 -20.96 -6.68
N MET A 151 -11.31 -19.84 -5.99
CA MET A 151 -10.73 -18.61 -6.57
C MET A 151 -9.27 -18.81 -7.01
N ARG A 152 -8.47 -19.58 -6.26
CA ARG A 152 -7.12 -19.97 -6.68
C ARG A 152 -7.17 -20.81 -7.95
N LYS A 153 -8.03 -21.84 -8.01
CA LYS A 153 -8.18 -22.70 -9.19
C LYS A 153 -8.58 -21.91 -10.44
N ILE A 154 -9.54 -20.98 -10.30
CA ILE A 154 -9.96 -20.10 -11.40
C ILE A 154 -8.81 -19.18 -11.85
N LYS A 155 -8.06 -18.59 -10.91
CA LYS A 155 -6.91 -17.76 -11.25
C LYS A 155 -5.85 -18.55 -12.01
N PHE A 156 -5.53 -19.76 -11.57
CA PHE A 156 -4.58 -20.65 -12.26
C PHE A 156 -5.07 -21.06 -13.65
N GLN A 157 -6.36 -21.33 -13.81
CA GLN A 157 -6.94 -21.70 -15.09
C GLN A 157 -6.90 -20.52 -16.09
N ASN A 158 -7.22 -19.30 -15.63
CA ASN A 158 -7.13 -18.11 -16.46
C ASN A 158 -5.67 -17.75 -16.84
N LEU A 159 -4.69 -18.00 -15.95
CA LEU A 159 -3.28 -17.84 -16.32
C LEU A 159 -2.86 -18.85 -17.39
N ARG A 160 -3.31 -20.10 -17.28
CA ARG A 160 -3.01 -21.15 -18.25
C ARG A 160 -3.67 -20.91 -19.62
N GLU A 161 -4.88 -20.34 -19.64
CA GLU A 161 -5.58 -19.96 -20.88
C GLU A 161 -4.95 -18.70 -21.54
N GLY A 162 -4.36 -17.78 -20.76
CA GLY A 162 -3.63 -16.63 -21.30
C GLY A 162 -2.30 -16.98 -21.98
N ASP A 163 -1.63 -18.04 -21.53
CA ASP A 163 -0.40 -18.54 -22.16
C ASP A 163 -0.67 -19.28 -23.48
N GLU A 164 -1.84 -19.90 -23.65
CA GLU A 164 -2.25 -20.54 -24.92
C GLU A 164 -2.71 -19.51 -25.97
N GLU A 165 -3.24 -18.35 -25.57
CA GLU A 165 -3.67 -17.29 -26.49
C GLU A 165 -2.50 -16.46 -27.04
N THR A 166 -1.35 -16.43 -26.34
CA THR A 166 -0.13 -15.73 -26.79
C THR A 166 0.65 -16.52 -27.85
N GLN A 167 0.39 -17.82 -28.02
CA GLN A 167 1.04 -18.66 -29.04
C GLN A 167 0.27 -18.73 -30.38
N ARG A 168 -0.85 -18.01 -30.52
CA ARG A 168 -1.55 -17.82 -31.80
C ARG A 168 -1.55 -16.34 -32.23
N ALA A 169 -0.40 -15.69 -32.16
CA ALA A 169 -0.18 -14.47 -32.93
C ALA A 169 0.26 -14.85 -34.35
N PRO A 170 -0.47 -14.48 -35.42
CA PRO A 170 0.00 -14.70 -36.78
C PRO A 170 1.20 -13.78 -37.06
N THR A 171 2.28 -14.39 -37.50
CA THR A 171 3.48 -13.77 -38.05
C THR A 171 3.18 -12.96 -39.32
N GLU A 172 3.75 -11.75 -39.35
CA GLU A 172 4.23 -10.98 -40.52
C GLU A 172 3.29 -10.74 -41.72
N LYS A 173 2.94 -9.46 -41.96
CA LYS A 173 3.57 -8.64 -43.02
C LYS A 173 3.05 -7.19 -43.04
N ASP A 174 4.01 -6.28 -42.88
CA ASP A 174 4.23 -4.97 -43.51
C ASP A 174 3.07 -4.17 -44.12
N GLY A 175 2.82 -3.00 -43.50
CA GLY A 175 2.78 -1.66 -44.13
C GLY A 175 1.72 -1.33 -45.19
N HIS A 176 0.76 -0.47 -44.84
CA HIS A 176 0.50 0.78 -45.58
C HIS A 176 -0.36 1.76 -44.78
N GLU A 177 -0.09 3.05 -44.98
CA GLU A 177 -0.73 4.22 -44.37
C GLU A 177 -2.18 4.43 -44.83
N ASP A 178 -2.88 5.22 -44.02
CA ASP A 178 -4.23 5.78 -44.15
C ASP A 178 -4.76 5.99 -45.58
N LYS A 179 -6.04 5.62 -45.80
CA LYS A 179 -7.04 6.42 -46.52
C LYS A 179 -8.45 5.86 -46.40
N ASP A 180 -9.37 6.79 -46.27
CA ASP A 180 -10.81 6.64 -46.10
C ASP A 180 -11.45 5.74 -47.16
N LEU A 181 -12.34 4.84 -46.73
CA LEU A 181 -13.43 4.29 -47.53
C LEU A 181 -14.58 3.91 -46.58
N GLU A 182 -15.50 4.85 -46.38
CA GLU A 182 -16.90 4.51 -46.13
C GLU A 182 -17.36 3.62 -47.29
N ASP A 183 -17.60 2.34 -47.04
CA ASP A 183 -18.67 1.55 -47.68
C ASP A 183 -18.77 0.15 -47.04
N GLY A 184 -19.90 -0.08 -46.37
CA GLY A 184 -20.63 -1.34 -46.43
C GLY A 184 -19.99 -2.62 -45.86
N ASN A 185 -19.81 -2.73 -44.54
CA ASN A 185 -20.27 -3.94 -43.84
C ASN A 185 -20.51 -3.71 -42.34
N PRO A 186 -21.77 -3.52 -41.88
CA PRO A 186 -22.07 -3.35 -40.46
C PRO A 186 -21.85 -4.62 -39.62
N GLU A 187 -21.58 -5.77 -40.24
CA GLU A 187 -21.52 -7.06 -39.54
C GLU A 187 -20.25 -7.25 -38.69
N PHE A 188 -19.08 -6.81 -39.13
CA PHE A 188 -17.82 -7.18 -38.46
C PHE A 188 -17.68 -6.53 -37.08
N GLY A 189 -17.98 -5.23 -36.97
CA GLY A 189 -17.99 -4.54 -35.67
C GLY A 189 -19.14 -4.97 -34.75
N GLN A 190 -20.26 -5.45 -35.31
CA GLN A 190 -21.37 -6.01 -34.55
C GLN A 190 -21.01 -7.37 -33.97
N LEU A 191 -20.34 -8.24 -34.73
CA LEU A 191 -19.83 -9.54 -34.27
C LEU A 191 -18.94 -9.41 -33.04
N PHE A 192 -17.98 -8.47 -33.00
CA PHE A 192 -17.14 -8.27 -31.81
C PHE A 192 -17.91 -7.74 -30.59
N ARG A 193 -18.96 -6.95 -30.81
CA ARG A 193 -19.84 -6.48 -29.72
C ARG A 193 -20.74 -7.61 -29.22
N GLU A 194 -21.26 -8.43 -30.12
CA GLU A 194 -22.08 -9.60 -29.81
C GLU A 194 -21.26 -10.68 -29.11
N GLU A 195 -20.01 -10.89 -29.49
CA GLU A 195 -19.13 -11.85 -28.83
C GLU A 195 -18.81 -11.40 -27.39
N LYS A 196 -18.54 -10.10 -27.18
CA LYS A 196 -18.37 -9.55 -25.82
C LYS A 196 -19.65 -9.70 -24.99
N LEU A 197 -20.81 -9.43 -25.58
CA LEU A 197 -22.10 -9.59 -24.90
C LEU A 197 -22.43 -11.06 -24.62
N PHE A 198 -22.09 -11.97 -25.52
CA PHE A 198 -22.24 -13.40 -25.34
C PHE A 198 -21.37 -13.87 -24.17
N ARG A 199 -20.08 -13.52 -24.16
CA ARG A 199 -19.15 -13.84 -23.06
C ARG A 199 -19.65 -13.31 -21.70
N LEU A 200 -20.20 -12.09 -21.67
CA LEU A 200 -20.81 -11.52 -20.45
C LEU A 200 -22.05 -12.29 -20.01
N ARG A 201 -22.95 -12.64 -20.94
CA ARG A 201 -24.14 -13.45 -20.65
C ARG A 201 -23.76 -14.83 -20.13
N THR A 202 -22.79 -15.51 -20.74
CA THR A 202 -22.32 -16.82 -20.26
C THR A 202 -21.72 -16.71 -18.86
N ARG A 203 -20.97 -15.65 -18.56
CA ARG A 203 -20.45 -15.40 -17.20
C ARG A 203 -21.57 -15.17 -16.19
N LEU A 204 -22.58 -14.37 -16.53
CA LEU A 204 -23.71 -14.12 -15.64
C LEU A 204 -24.55 -15.37 -15.39
N VAL A 205 -24.81 -16.18 -16.42
CA VAL A 205 -25.52 -17.47 -16.27
C VAL A 205 -24.73 -18.43 -15.39
N LYS A 206 -23.41 -18.53 -15.57
CA LYS A 206 -22.54 -19.34 -14.70
C LYS A 206 -22.55 -18.81 -13.25
N MET A 207 -22.51 -17.50 -13.05
CA MET A 207 -22.60 -16.89 -11.71
C MET A 207 -23.96 -17.10 -11.06
N GLN A 208 -25.05 -17.08 -11.83
CA GLN A 208 -26.41 -17.27 -11.32
C GLN A 208 -26.70 -18.73 -10.97
N ALA A 209 -26.25 -19.67 -11.80
CA ALA A 209 -26.25 -21.10 -11.47
C ALA A 209 -25.42 -21.38 -10.21
N PHE A 210 -24.28 -20.71 -10.06
CA PHE A 210 -23.45 -20.77 -8.85
C PHE A 210 -24.19 -20.23 -7.63
N LEU A 211 -24.84 -19.06 -7.70
CA LEU A 211 -25.61 -18.51 -6.58
C LEU A 211 -26.78 -19.41 -6.16
N ASN A 212 -27.42 -20.08 -7.11
CA ASN A 212 -28.51 -21.02 -6.80
C ASN A 212 -27.98 -22.29 -6.11
N ALA A 213 -26.82 -22.81 -6.51
CA ALA A 213 -26.17 -23.95 -5.85
C ALA A 213 -25.68 -23.65 -4.41
N PHE A 214 -25.69 -22.39 -3.99
CA PHE A 214 -25.36 -21.99 -2.61
C PHE A 214 -26.60 -21.73 -1.73
N LYS A 215 -27.80 -21.71 -2.31
CA LYS A 215 -29.07 -21.51 -1.60
C LYS A 215 -29.72 -22.82 -1.12
N GLU A 216 -29.28 -23.97 -1.65
CA GLU A 216 -29.54 -25.32 -1.11
C GLU A 216 -28.47 -25.70 -0.07
#